data_AF-A0A945H8B2-F1
#
_entry.id   AF-A0A945H8B2-F1
#
_cell.length_a   1.000
_cell.length_b   1.000
_cell.length_c   1.000
_cell.angle_alpha   90.00
_cell.angle_beta   90.00
_cell.angle_gamma   90.00
#
_symmetry.space_group_name_H-M   'P 1'
#
loop_
_entity.id
_entity.type
_entity.pdbx_description
1 polymer ?
#
loop_
_entity_poly.entity_id
_entity_poly.type
_entity_poly.pdbx_seq_one_letter_code
_entity_poly.pdbx_strand_id
1 'polypeptide(L)' 'MNKTNAAKRAKSLAELREITKPLFSAEGYEKGLALKLRPTDVVITPFGKSGTTWTQQIVHTLRTRGD' A
#
# COMPACT_ATOMS: atom_id res chain seq x y z
N MET A 1 12.63 0.99 12.44
CA MET A 1 11.22 1.16 12.85
C MET A 1 11.14 0.89 14.34
N ASN A 2 10.90 1.92 15.16
CA ASN A 2 10.90 1.78 16.61
C ASN A 2 9.70 0.88 17.02
N LYS A 3 9.99 -0.33 17.52
CA LYS A 3 9.00 -1.40 17.80
C LYS A 3 8.17 -1.17 19.07
N THR A 4 8.08 0.06 19.58
CA THR A 4 7.61 0.33 20.96
C THR A 4 6.18 0.85 21.09
N ASN A 5 5.50 1.23 20.02
CA ASN A 5 4.09 1.62 20.10
C ASN A 5 3.21 0.53 19.50
N ALA A 6 2.49 -0.20 20.35
CA ALA A 6 1.44 -1.12 19.93
C ALA A 6 0.48 -0.39 18.97
N ALA A 7 0.13 -1.02 17.85
CA ALA A 7 -0.78 -0.44 16.86
C ALA A 7 -2.10 -0.06 17.54
N LYS A 8 -2.30 1.23 17.81
CA LYS A 8 -3.49 1.77 18.46
C LYS A 8 -4.43 2.35 17.41
N ARG A 9 -5.73 2.10 17.55
CA ARG A 9 -6.77 2.76 16.76
C ARG A 9 -6.76 4.27 17.05
N ALA A 10 -6.59 5.08 16.00
CA ALA A 10 -6.75 6.53 16.08
C ALA A 10 -8.17 6.89 16.55
N LYS A 11 -8.29 7.84 17.48
CA LYS A 11 -9.56 8.40 17.96
C LYS A 11 -9.84 9.81 17.42
N SER A 12 -8.89 10.38 16.67
CA SER A 12 -9.03 11.70 16.04
C SER A 12 -8.28 11.74 14.71
N LEU A 13 -8.58 12.77 13.89
CA LEU A 13 -7.86 13.01 12.64
C LEU A 13 -6.39 13.38 12.87
N ALA A 14 -6.08 14.08 13.97
CA ALA A 14 -4.71 14.41 14.33
C ALA A 14 -3.91 13.15 14.66
N GLU A 15 -4.48 12.25 15.47
CA GLU A 15 -3.86 10.95 15.76
C GLU A 15 -3.68 10.11 14.49
N LEU A 16 -4.69 10.11 13.60
CA LEU A 16 -4.61 9.38 12.33
C LEU A 16 -3.45 9.89 11.47
N ARG A 17 -3.27 11.20 11.35
CA ARG A 17 -2.18 11.82 10.59
C ARG A 17 -0.80 11.44 11.14
N GLU A 18 -0.64 11.43 12.46
CA GLU A 18 0.63 11.00 13.06
C GLU A 18 0.91 9.51 12.81
N ILE A 19 -0.12 8.66 12.89
CA ILE A 19 0.01 7.23 12.61
C ILE A 19 0.33 6.97 11.13
N THR A 20 -0.27 7.71 10.19
CA THR A 20 -0.08 7.50 8.75
C THR A 20 1.10 8.25 8.16
N LYS A 21 1.74 9.15 8.92
CA LYS A 21 2.92 9.92 8.50
C LYS A 21 4.02 9.08 7.82
N PRO A 22 4.37 7.87 8.28
CA PRO A 22 5.39 7.05 7.63
C PRO A 22 5.02 6.57 6.21
N LEU A 23 3.73 6.54 5.86
CA LEU A 23 3.25 6.11 4.53
C LEU A 23 3.60 7.12 3.42
N PHE A 24 3.90 8.37 3.78
CA PHE A 24 4.12 9.48 2.85
C PHE A 24 5.49 10.13 3.06
N SER A 25 6.55 9.34 3.26
CA SER A 25 7.91 9.87 3.37
C SER A 25 8.47 10.26 1.99
N ALA A 26 9.27 11.33 1.95
CA ALA A 26 9.98 11.74 0.74
C ALA A 26 10.90 10.62 0.23
N GLU A 27 11.61 9.93 1.13
CA GLU A 27 12.43 8.76 0.78
C GLU A 27 11.61 7.63 0.14
N GLY A 28 10.41 7.35 0.66
CA GLY A 28 9.52 6.34 0.09
C GLY A 28 9.01 6.74 -1.30
N TYR A 29 8.73 8.03 -1.50
CA TYR A 29 8.34 8.57 -2.79
C TYR A 29 9.45 8.42 -3.85
N GLU A 30 10.69 8.82 -3.53
CA GLU A 30 11.84 8.67 -4.41
C GLU A 30 12.12 7.19 -4.74
N LYS A 31 12.02 6.30 -3.75
CA LYS A 31 12.12 4.85 -3.97
C LYS A 31 11.05 4.34 -4.92
N GLY A 32 9.82 4.84 -4.81
CA GLY A 32 8.73 4.50 -5.71
C GLY A 32 9.00 4.93 -7.16
N LEU A 33 9.52 6.15 -7.36
CA LEU A 33 9.89 6.66 -8.69
C LEU A 33 11.07 5.92 -9.32
N ALA A 34 12.01 5.44 -8.50
CA ALA A 34 13.16 4.66 -8.95
C ALA A 34 12.83 3.20 -9.28
N LEU A 35 11.64 2.70 -8.94
CA LEU A 35 11.24 1.31 -9.17
C LEU A 35 11.34 0.93 -10.65
N LYS A 36 12.10 -0.14 -10.94
CA LYS A 36 12.18 -0.73 -12.29
C LYS A 36 11.31 -1.97 -12.35
N LEU A 37 10.27 -1.91 -13.18
CA LEU A 37 9.37 -3.04 -13.42
C LEU A 37 9.95 -4.01 -14.44
N ARG A 38 9.61 -5.28 -14.32
CA ARG A 38 9.85 -6.30 -15.35
C ARG A 38 8.77 -6.19 -16.43
N PRO A 39 9.04 -6.64 -17.67
CA PRO A 39 8.04 -6.64 -18.74
C PRO A 39 6.76 -7.43 -18.44
N THR A 40 6.78 -8.32 -17.44
CA THR A 40 5.67 -9.18 -17.06
C THR A 40 4.94 -8.74 -15.79
N ASP A 41 5.36 -7.63 -15.17
CA ASP A 41 4.68 -7.09 -13.99
C ASP A 41 3.35 -6.41 -14.37
N VAL A 42 2.38 -6.46 -13.46
CA VAL A 42 1.06 -5.85 -13.61
C VAL A 42 0.87 -4.81 -12.52
N VAL A 43 0.45 -3.59 -12.92
CA VAL A 43 0.23 -2.46 -12.02
C VAL A 43 -1.27 -2.24 -11.81
N ILE A 44 -1.72 -2.22 -10.55
CA ILE A 44 -3.13 -1.99 -10.16
C ILE A 44 -3.24 -0.65 -9.42
N THR A 45 -3.85 0.36 -10.05
CA THR A 45 -3.89 1.75 -9.54
C THR A 45 -5.31 2.34 -9.49
N PRO A 46 -6.21 1.82 -8.65
CA PRO A 46 -7.54 2.40 -8.47
C PRO A 46 -7.47 3.68 -7.64
N PHE A 47 -8.51 4.51 -7.75
CA PHE A 47 -8.75 5.58 -6.79
C PHE A 47 -9.01 5.01 -5.38
N GLY A 48 -8.79 5.84 -4.36
CA GLY A 48 -8.96 5.45 -2.97
C GLY A 48 -10.35 4.87 -2.71
N LYS A 49 -10.39 3.65 -2.14
CA LYS A 49 -11.61 2.89 -1.82
C LYS A 49 -12.41 2.39 -3.04
N SER A 50 -11.85 2.45 -4.25
CA SER A 50 -12.50 1.96 -5.48
C SER A 50 -12.19 0.48 -5.81
N GLY A 51 -11.98 -0.36 -4.79
CA GLY A 51 -11.90 -1.81 -4.98
C GLY A 51 -10.51 -2.42 -5.18
N THR A 52 -9.43 -1.78 -4.71
CA THR A 52 -8.05 -2.31 -4.78
C THR A 52 -7.94 -3.77 -4.38
N THR A 53 -8.56 -4.14 -3.24
CA THR A 53 -8.51 -5.50 -2.71
C THR A 53 -9.19 -6.51 -3.64
N TRP A 54 -10.37 -6.18 -4.18
CA TRP A 54 -11.11 -7.11 -5.03
C TRP A 54 -10.39 -7.33 -6.36
N THR A 55 -9.92 -6.25 -6.99
CA THR A 55 -9.13 -6.34 -8.23
C THR A 55 -7.84 -7.12 -8.03
N GLN A 56 -7.12 -6.89 -6.92
CA GLN A 56 -5.90 -7.64 -6.60
C GLN A 56 -6.18 -9.14 -6.46
N GLN A 57 -7.26 -9.53 -5.77
CA GLN A 57 -7.60 -10.95 -5.61
C GLN A 57 -7.99 -11.60 -6.94
N ILE A 58 -8.79 -10.93 -7.78
CA ILE A 58 -9.14 -11.45 -9.12
C ILE A 58 -7.87 -11.67 -9.96
N VAL A 59 -6.98 -10.67 -10.02
CA VAL A 59 -5.74 -10.77 -10.81
C VAL A 59 -4.82 -11.86 -10.26
N HIS A 60 -4.68 -11.94 -8.94
CA HIS A 60 -3.88 -12.97 -8.27
C HIS A 60 -4.36 -14.38 -8.65
N THR A 61 -5.64 -14.69 -8.41
CA THR A 61 -6.22 -16.00 -8.74
C THR A 61 -6.07 -16.36 -10.22
N LEU A 62 -6.29 -15.42 -11.14
CA LEU A 62 -6.09 -15.65 -12.58
C LEU A 62 -4.62 -15.93 -12.93
N ARG A 63 -3.69 -15.28 -12.24
CA ARG A 63 -2.25 -15.40 -12.52
C ARG A 63 -1.65 -16.68 -11.91
N THR A 64 -2.11 -17.09 -10.74
CA THR A 64 -1.58 -18.25 -10.01
C THR A 64 -2.38 -19.52 -10.23
N ARG A 65 -3.55 -19.42 -10.87
CA ARG A 65 -4.53 -20.51 -11.03
C ARG A 65 -5.16 -20.96 -9.70
N GLY A 66 -5.30 -20.03 -8.75
CA GLY A 66 -6.02 -20.24 -7.49
C GLY A 66 -5.19 -20.86 -6.37
N ASP A 67 -3.90 -20.51 -6.29
CA ASP A 67 -3.10 -20.75 -5.07
C ASP A 67 -3.59 -19.92 -3.87
#